data_AF-A0A7C3U038-F1
#
_entry.id   AF-A0A7C3U038-F1
#
_cell.length_a   1.000
_cell.length_b   1.000
_cell.length_c   1.000
_cell.angle_alpha   90.00
_cell.angle_beta   90.00
_cell.angle_gamma   90.00
#
_symmetry.space_group_name_H-M   'P 1'
#
loop_
_entity.id
_entity.type
_entity.pdbx_description
1 polymer ?
#
loop_
_entity_poly.entity_id
_entity_poly.type
_entity_poly.pdbx_seq_one_letter_code
_entity_poly.pdbx_strand_id
1 'polypeptide(L)'
;MNSVAVSVPNILTIVRIILIPWFAILLFNRSFNQAVWVFAGAAVTDSLDGLIARWFSQKTRLGAFLDPVADKLLLSTAYITLAVMGEIPVWVTVIVISRDVVIALGVLILSLQRIPLEARPSVYSKLTTLFQVLLVLSVLASGYFQIGEGVRQGLVWITVFLTIVSGFHYIHTGLRLMP
;
A
#
# COMPACT_ATOMS: atom_id res chain seq x y z
N MET A 1 -17.10 5.05 -29.75
CA MET A 1 -17.20 5.85 -28.51
C MET A 1 -17.61 4.90 -27.39
N ASN A 2 -16.65 4.29 -26.70
CA ASN A 2 -16.97 3.32 -25.64
C ASN A 2 -17.19 4.09 -24.34
N SER A 3 -18.46 4.22 -23.95
CA SER A 3 -18.88 4.79 -22.68
C SER A 3 -18.14 4.10 -21.55
N VAL A 4 -17.27 4.84 -20.86
CA VAL A 4 -16.67 4.41 -19.59
C VAL A 4 -17.82 4.27 -18.60
N ALA A 5 -18.39 3.06 -18.50
CA ALA A 5 -19.34 2.75 -17.45
C ALA A 5 -18.56 2.79 -16.13
N VAL A 6 -18.71 3.91 -15.42
CA VAL A 6 -18.10 4.12 -14.12
C VAL A 6 -18.78 3.15 -13.15
N SER A 7 -18.06 2.09 -12.75
CA SER A 7 -18.55 1.14 -11.76
C SER A 7 -18.39 1.71 -10.35
N VAL A 8 -19.20 1.23 -9.40
CA VAL A 8 -19.12 1.65 -7.99
C VAL A 8 -17.70 1.51 -7.41
N PRO A 9 -16.95 0.40 -7.66
CA PRO A 9 -15.55 0.29 -7.24
C PRO A 9 -14.65 1.39 -7.81
N ASN A 10 -14.85 1.80 -9.07
CA ASN A 10 -14.05 2.86 -9.69
C ASN A 10 -14.21 4.19 -8.97
N ILE A 11 -15.43 4.54 -8.56
CA ILE A 11 -15.70 5.79 -7.83
C ILE A 11 -14.98 5.76 -6.50
N LEU A 12 -15.05 4.64 -5.77
CA LEU A 12 -14.44 4.49 -4.45
C LEU A 12 -12.92 4.58 -4.52
N THR A 13 -12.29 4.00 -5.55
CA THR A 13 -10.85 4.15 -5.82
C THR A 13 -10.47 5.60 -6.14
N ILE A 14 -11.25 6.31 -6.96
CA ILE A 14 -11.01 7.73 -7.28
C ILE A 14 -11.16 8.60 -6.01
N VAL A 15 -12.21 8.39 -5.24
CA VAL A 15 -12.43 9.09 -3.97
C VAL A 15 -11.24 8.85 -3.03
N ARG A 16 -10.73 7.62 -2.95
CA ARG A 16 -9.55 7.31 -2.14
C ARG A 16 -8.32 8.09 -2.59
N ILE A 17 -8.06 8.17 -3.90
CA ILE A 17 -6.93 8.96 -4.43
C ILE A 17 -7.07 10.44 -4.02
N ILE A 18 -8.28 10.98 -4.09
CA ILE A 18 -8.57 12.36 -3.67
C ILE A 18 -8.42 12.54 -2.14
N LEU A 19 -8.68 11.51 -1.34
CA LEU A 19 -8.50 11.54 0.11
C LEU A 19 -7.03 11.51 0.54
N ILE A 20 -6.09 11.07 -0.31
CA ILE A 20 -4.66 10.98 0.05
C ILE A 20 -4.05 12.36 0.39
N PRO A 21 -4.22 13.42 -0.42
CA PRO A 21 -3.78 14.76 -0.04
C PRO A 21 -4.39 15.25 1.28
N TRP A 22 -5.68 14.98 1.50
CA TRP A 22 -6.35 15.33 2.75
C TRP A 22 -5.74 14.59 3.95
N PHE A 23 -5.49 13.29 3.80
CA PHE A 23 -4.79 12.48 4.79
C PHE A 23 -3.40 13.04 5.11
N ALA A 24 -2.61 13.43 4.10
CA ALA A 24 -1.31 14.05 4.31
C ALA A 24 -1.41 15.37 5.10
N ILE A 25 -2.40 16.21 4.81
CA ILE A 25 -2.66 17.46 5.55
C ILE A 25 -2.95 17.15 7.03
N LEU A 26 -3.78 16.14 7.31
CA LEU A 26 -4.08 15.73 8.69
C LEU A 26 -2.82 15.27 9.44
N LEU A 27 -1.92 14.54 8.78
CA LEU A 27 -0.64 14.15 9.35
C LEU A 27 0.22 15.36 9.67
N PHE A 28 0.44 16.28 8.72
CA PHE A 28 1.24 17.49 8.96
C PHE A 28 0.67 18.36 10.09
N ASN A 29 -0.66 18.40 10.24
CA ASN A 29 -1.34 19.06 11.35
C ASN A 29 -1.30 18.27 12.67
N ARG A 30 -0.54 17.17 12.75
CA ARG A 30 -0.43 16.28 13.92
C ARG A 30 -1.79 15.74 14.40
N SER A 31 -2.79 15.75 13.53
CA SER A 31 -4.16 15.33 13.84
C SER A 31 -4.32 13.82 13.69
N PHE A 32 -3.47 13.07 14.40
CA PHE A 32 -3.34 11.62 14.26
C PHE A 32 -4.66 10.88 14.48
N ASN A 33 -5.49 11.33 15.44
CA ASN A 33 -6.80 10.73 15.70
C ASN A 33 -7.70 10.71 14.46
N GLN A 34 -7.77 11.82 13.73
CA GLN A 34 -8.55 11.89 12.48
C GLN A 34 -7.88 11.11 11.35
N ALA A 35 -6.54 11.17 11.29
CA ALA A 35 -5.76 10.45 10.29
C ALA A 35 -5.93 8.93 10.41
N VAL A 36 -6.04 8.36 11.62
CA VAL A 36 -6.35 6.94 11.84
C VAL A 36 -7.65 6.57 11.14
N TRP A 37 -8.72 7.34 11.34
CA TRP A 37 -10.03 7.04 10.77
C TRP A 37 -10.02 7.12 9.25
N VAL A 38 -9.35 8.13 8.68
CA VAL A 38 -9.20 8.24 7.22
C VAL A 38 -8.41 7.07 6.65
N PHE A 39 -7.28 6.71 7.28
CA PHE A 39 -6.43 5.61 6.84
C PHE A 39 -7.13 4.25 6.96
N ALA A 40 -7.74 3.96 8.11
CA ALA A 40 -8.48 2.73 8.35
C ALA A 40 -9.70 2.63 7.44
N GLY A 41 -10.46 3.73 7.29
CA GLY A 41 -11.59 3.80 6.36
C GLY A 41 -11.15 3.49 4.93
N ALA A 42 -10.09 4.12 4.44
CA ALA A 42 -9.56 3.88 3.10
C ALA A 42 -9.13 2.41 2.88
N ALA A 43 -8.46 1.80 3.87
CA ALA A 43 -8.04 0.39 3.80
C ALA A 43 -9.22 -0.60 3.83
N VAL A 44 -10.24 -0.32 4.65
CA VAL A 44 -11.47 -1.14 4.70
C VAL A 44 -12.24 -1.01 3.39
N THR A 45 -12.39 0.21 2.87
CA THR A 45 -13.12 0.44 1.61
C THR A 45 -12.45 -0.31 0.46
N ASP A 46 -11.12 -0.32 0.37
CA ASP A 46 -10.39 -1.12 -0.63
C ASP A 46 -10.69 -2.61 -0.58
N SER A 47 -10.66 -3.16 0.63
CA SER A 47 -10.94 -4.57 0.84
C SER A 47 -12.38 -4.92 0.43
N LEU A 48 -13.33 -4.04 0.74
CA LEU A 48 -14.74 -4.21 0.38
C LEU A 48 -14.96 -4.06 -1.13
N ASP A 49 -14.36 -3.06 -1.77
CA ASP A 49 -14.46 -2.82 -3.21
C ASP A 49 -13.91 -3.99 -4.02
N GLY A 50 -12.77 -4.52 -3.58
CA GLY A 50 -12.15 -5.71 -4.15
C GLY A 50 -13.00 -6.97 -4.00
N LEU A 51 -13.81 -7.08 -2.93
CA LEU A 51 -14.76 -8.18 -2.74
C LEU A 51 -16.02 -8.01 -3.59
N ILE A 52 -16.62 -6.82 -3.59
CA ILE A 52 -17.82 -6.47 -4.37
C ILE A 52 -17.53 -6.65 -5.87
N ALA A 53 -16.39 -6.16 -6.36
CA ALA A 53 -15.99 -6.31 -7.75
C ALA A 53 -15.84 -7.79 -8.17
N ARG A 54 -15.43 -8.67 -7.25
CA ARG A 54 -15.33 -10.13 -7.49
C ARG A 54 -16.71 -10.78 -7.50
N TRP A 55 -17.59 -10.40 -6.59
CA TRP A 55 -18.91 -11.01 -6.46
C TRP A 55 -19.87 -10.59 -7.58
N PHE A 56 -19.82 -9.32 -7.99
CA PHE A 56 -20.71 -8.79 -9.02
C PHE A 56 -20.13 -8.86 -10.44
N SER A 57 -18.92 -9.42 -10.62
CA SER A 57 -18.19 -9.44 -11.90
C SER A 57 -18.03 -8.05 -12.56
N GLN A 58 -18.14 -6.97 -11.77
CA GLN A 58 -18.03 -5.58 -12.24
C GLN A 58 -16.58 -5.09 -12.29
N LYS A 59 -15.67 -5.95 -12.77
CA LYS A 59 -14.25 -5.60 -12.93
C LYS A 59 -14.05 -4.82 -14.22
N THR A 60 -13.77 -3.53 -14.11
CA THR A 60 -13.32 -2.72 -15.25
C THR A 60 -11.81 -2.84 -15.39
N ARG A 61 -11.29 -2.71 -16.63
CA ARG A 61 -9.83 -2.69 -16.86
C ARG A 61 -9.15 -1.51 -16.17
N LEU A 62 -9.83 -0.37 -16.08
CA LEU A 62 -9.34 0.84 -15.43
C LEU A 62 -9.27 0.64 -13.91
N GLY A 63 -10.32 0.15 -13.26
CA GLY A 63 -10.33 -0.11 -11.82
C GLY A 63 -9.27 -1.12 -11.42
N ALA A 64 -9.15 -2.22 -12.16
CA ALA A 64 -8.13 -3.24 -11.90
C ALA A 64 -6.69 -2.70 -11.92
N PHE A 65 -6.43 -1.61 -12.65
CA PHE A 65 -5.13 -0.93 -12.65
C PHE A 65 -5.04 0.17 -11.58
N LEU A 66 -6.13 0.91 -11.33
CA LEU A 66 -6.16 2.00 -10.36
C LEU A 66 -6.14 1.51 -8.90
N ASP A 67 -6.77 0.37 -8.60
CA ASP A 67 -6.90 -0.12 -7.21
C ASP A 67 -5.51 -0.37 -6.57
N PRO A 68 -4.59 -1.14 -7.20
CA PRO A 68 -3.26 -1.37 -6.63
C PRO A 68 -2.41 -0.08 -6.53
N VAL A 69 -2.63 0.87 -7.45
CA VAL A 69 -1.94 2.16 -7.44
C VAL A 69 -2.42 3.01 -6.28
N ALA A 70 -3.73 3.12 -6.08
CA ALA A 70 -4.32 3.89 -4.99
C ALA A 70 -3.90 3.36 -3.61
N ASP A 71 -3.89 2.03 -3.43
CA ASP A 71 -3.41 1.37 -2.21
C ASP A 71 -1.94 1.72 -1.93
N LYS A 72 -1.08 1.57 -2.93
CA LYS A 72 0.35 1.90 -2.82
C LYS A 72 0.60 3.36 -2.54
N LEU A 73 -0.17 4.26 -3.15
CA LEU A 73 -0.03 5.70 -2.93
C LEU A 73 -0.42 6.10 -1.50
N LEU A 74 -1.48 5.53 -0.95
CA LEU A 74 -1.90 5.81 0.43
C LEU A 74 -0.80 5.40 1.42
N LEU A 75 -0.30 4.17 1.30
CA LEU A 75 0.73 3.65 2.19
C LEU A 75 2.05 4.41 2.02
N SER A 76 2.45 4.69 0.78
CA SER A 76 3.67 5.48 0.50
C SER A 76 3.58 6.89 1.09
N THR A 77 2.42 7.54 0.95
CA THR A 77 2.17 8.87 1.52
C THR A 77 2.28 8.83 3.05
N ALA A 78 1.71 7.80 3.69
CA ALA A 78 1.84 7.62 5.14
C ALA A 78 3.32 7.50 5.56
N TYR A 79 4.09 6.61 4.94
CA TYR A 79 5.50 6.41 5.28
C TYR A 79 6.38 7.63 5.03
N ILE A 80 6.19 8.31 3.90
CA ILE A 80 6.93 9.52 3.56
C ILE A 80 6.63 10.62 4.57
N THR A 81 5.34 10.87 4.83
CA THR A 81 4.92 11.96 5.72
C THR A 81 5.34 11.70 7.16
N LEU A 82 5.14 10.48 7.66
CA LEU A 82 5.55 10.10 9.01
C LEU A 82 7.08 10.12 9.18
N ALA A 83 7.84 9.80 8.14
CA ALA A 83 9.31 9.93 8.18
C ALA A 83 9.77 11.40 8.20
N VAL A 84 9.16 12.26 7.40
CA VAL A 84 9.41 13.71 7.41
C VAL A 84 9.10 14.30 8.79
N MET A 85 8.06 13.81 9.46
CA MET A 85 7.65 14.23 10.79
C MET A 85 8.52 13.66 11.93
N GLY A 86 9.42 12.72 11.62
CA GLY A 86 10.29 12.05 12.60
C GLY A 86 9.63 10.91 13.38
N GLU A 87 8.42 10.49 13.01
CA GLU A 87 7.67 9.41 13.69
C GLU A 87 8.12 8.00 13.24
N ILE A 88 8.62 7.89 12.01
CA ILE A 88 9.21 6.66 11.47
C ILE A 88 10.64 6.98 11.03
N PRO A 89 11.64 6.12 11.32
CA PRO A 89 12.99 6.37 10.85
C PRO A 89 13.06 6.41 9.31
N VAL A 90 13.71 7.43 8.76
CA VAL A 90 13.79 7.66 7.30
C VAL A 90 14.32 6.43 6.55
N TRP A 91 15.29 5.72 7.13
CA TRP A 91 15.85 4.51 6.53
C TRP A 91 14.82 3.38 6.35
N VAL A 92 13.83 3.27 7.24
CA VAL A 92 12.73 2.29 7.12
C VAL A 92 11.87 2.65 5.92
N THR A 93 11.50 3.93 5.79
CA THR A 93 10.73 4.44 4.65
C THR A 93 11.46 4.21 3.33
N VAL A 94 12.78 4.45 3.28
CA VAL A 94 13.58 4.18 2.07
C VAL A 94 13.51 2.69 1.68
N ILE A 95 13.62 1.76 2.62
CA ILE A 95 13.52 0.32 2.35
C ILE A 95 12.12 -0.06 1.82
N VAL A 96 11.06 0.48 2.43
CA VAL A 96 9.67 0.25 1.99
C VAL A 96 9.43 0.76 0.57
N ILE A 97 9.78 2.02 0.31
CA ILE A 97 9.55 2.67 -0.99
C ILE A 97 10.43 2.04 -2.07
N SER A 98 11.70 1.75 -1.79
CA SER A 98 12.59 1.11 -2.76
C SER A 98 12.10 -0.27 -3.19
N ARG A 99 11.62 -1.10 -2.23
CA ARG A 99 11.01 -2.39 -2.54
C ARG A 99 9.80 -2.24 -3.46
N ASP A 100 8.94 -1.26 -3.21
CA ASP A 100 7.75 -1.01 -4.02
C ASP A 100 8.10 -0.52 -5.43
N VAL A 101 9.09 0.36 -5.56
CA VAL A 101 9.61 0.82 -6.85
C VAL A 101 10.22 -0.33 -7.64
N VAL A 102 11.03 -1.18 -7.02
CA VAL A 102 11.65 -2.34 -7.68
C VAL A 102 10.58 -3.29 -8.22
N ILE A 103 9.52 -3.57 -7.45
CA ILE A 103 8.42 -4.43 -7.90
C ILE A 103 7.65 -3.77 -9.04
N ALA A 104 7.33 -2.48 -8.93
CA ALA A 104 6.62 -1.75 -9.97
C ALA A 104 7.41 -1.73 -11.29
N LEU A 105 8.73 -1.48 -11.22
CA LEU A 105 9.62 -1.52 -12.39
C LEU A 105 9.72 -2.93 -12.97
N GLY A 106 9.85 -3.96 -12.13
CA GLY A 106 9.87 -5.36 -12.59
C GLY A 106 8.60 -5.74 -13.33
N VAL A 107 7.43 -5.36 -12.80
CA VAL A 107 6.13 -5.57 -13.46
C VAL A 107 6.06 -4.80 -14.79
N LEU A 108 6.53 -3.55 -14.82
CA LEU A 108 6.57 -2.73 -16.03
C LEU A 108 7.44 -3.37 -17.13
N ILE A 109 8.66 -3.80 -16.80
CA ILE A 109 9.58 -4.42 -17.76
C ILE A 109 8.97 -5.70 -18.34
N LEU A 110 8.44 -6.58 -17.49
CA LEU A 110 7.82 -7.84 -17.92
C LEU A 110 6.56 -7.58 -18.78
N SER A 111 5.79 -6.54 -18.45
CA SER A 111 4.63 -6.11 -19.24
C SER A 111 5.04 -5.59 -20.62
N LEU A 112 6.11 -4.79 -20.71
CA LEU A 112 6.65 -4.29 -21.99
C LEU A 112 7.17 -5.44 -22.87
N GLN A 113 7.72 -6.48 -22.26
CA GLN A 113 8.18 -7.70 -22.95
C GLN A 113 7.05 -8.69 -23.26
N ARG A 114 5.79 -8.36 -22.92
CA ARG A 114 4.61 -9.24 -23.10
C ARG A 114 4.76 -10.61 -22.43
N ILE A 115 5.58 -10.71 -21.40
CA ILE A 115 5.73 -11.94 -20.61
C ILE A 115 4.48 -12.08 -19.74
N PRO A 116 3.72 -13.19 -19.85
CA PRO A 116 2.51 -13.38 -19.07
C PRO A 116 2.86 -13.49 -17.59
N LEU A 117 2.48 -12.47 -16.83
CA LEU A 117 2.58 -12.48 -15.37
C LEU A 117 1.38 -13.23 -14.79
N GLU A 118 1.60 -14.43 -14.29
CA GLU A 118 0.70 -15.00 -13.28
C GLU A 118 0.94 -14.24 -11.96
N ALA A 119 0.37 -13.04 -11.86
CA ALA A 119 0.48 -12.16 -10.72
C ALA A 119 -0.30 -12.72 -9.51
N ARG A 120 0.16 -13.84 -8.96
CA ARG A 120 -0.30 -14.32 -7.66
C ARG A 120 0.55 -13.64 -6.59
N PRO A 121 -0.04 -12.73 -5.77
CA PRO A 121 0.71 -12.08 -4.70
C PRO A 121 1.23 -13.13 -3.73
N SER A 122 2.55 -13.17 -3.55
CA SER A 122 3.19 -14.13 -2.65
C SER A 122 2.77 -13.91 -1.21
N VAL A 123 2.78 -14.97 -0.40
CA VAL A 123 2.45 -14.90 1.04
C VAL A 123 3.33 -13.87 1.75
N TYR A 124 4.63 -13.83 1.41
CA TYR A 124 5.59 -12.85 1.93
C TYR A 124 5.19 -11.41 1.66
N SER A 125 4.60 -11.14 0.50
CA SER A 125 4.15 -9.80 0.12
C SER A 125 2.95 -9.35 0.92
N LYS A 126 2.00 -10.26 1.16
CA LYS A 126 0.80 -9.97 1.96
C LYS A 126 1.18 -9.69 3.41
N LEU A 127 2.09 -10.51 3.96
CA LEU A 127 2.62 -10.29 5.30
C LEU A 127 3.37 -8.96 5.39
N THR A 128 4.18 -8.63 4.38
CA THR A 128 4.87 -7.32 4.33
C THR A 128 3.87 -6.17 4.39
N THR A 129 2.86 -6.15 3.52
CA THR A 129 1.85 -5.08 3.51
C THR A 129 1.08 -5.02 4.83
N LEU A 130 0.73 -6.18 5.42
CA LEU A 130 0.07 -6.23 6.72
C LEU A 130 0.91 -5.55 7.81
N PHE A 131 2.19 -5.90 7.92
CA PHE A 131 3.08 -5.32 8.92
C PHE A 131 3.37 -3.83 8.64
N GLN A 132 3.41 -3.42 7.38
CA GLN A 132 3.51 -2.01 7.02
C GLN A 132 2.29 -1.20 7.48
N VAL A 133 1.09 -1.73 7.23
CA VAL A 133 -0.18 -1.14 7.71
C VAL A 133 -0.21 -1.11 9.24
N LEU A 134 0.19 -2.19 9.92
CA LEU A 134 0.25 -2.24 11.37
C LEU A 134 1.23 -1.22 11.95
N LEU A 135 2.40 -1.03 11.32
CA LEU A 135 3.38 -0.03 11.75
C LEU A 135 2.80 1.38 11.62
N VAL A 136 2.18 1.71 10.49
CA VAL A 136 1.51 3.02 10.30
C VAL A 136 0.41 3.20 11.36
N LEU A 137 -0.48 2.23 11.52
CA LEU A 137 -1.55 2.29 12.52
C LEU A 137 -1.00 2.43 13.95
N SER A 138 0.13 1.79 14.27
CA SER A 138 0.76 1.91 15.60
C SER A 138 1.18 3.35 15.92
N VAL A 139 1.62 4.10 14.90
CA VAL A 139 2.01 5.50 15.04
C VAL A 139 0.76 6.39 15.10
N LEU A 140 -0.19 6.19 14.19
CA LEU A 140 -1.40 7.01 14.13
C LEU A 140 -2.30 6.82 15.37
N ALA A 141 -2.35 5.60 15.91
CA ALA A 141 -3.16 5.28 17.10
C ALA A 141 -2.51 5.74 18.41
N SER A 142 -1.34 6.39 18.39
CA SER A 142 -0.63 6.87 19.58
C SER A 142 -1.47 7.80 20.46
N GLY A 143 -2.42 8.54 19.88
CA GLY A 143 -3.37 9.39 20.61
C GLY A 143 -4.48 8.64 21.36
N TYR A 144 -4.74 7.36 21.01
CA TYR A 144 -5.74 6.51 21.65
C TYR A 144 -5.11 5.42 22.53
N PHE A 145 -3.99 4.85 22.08
CA PHE A 145 -3.29 3.76 22.73
C PHE A 145 -1.79 4.08 22.82
N GLN A 146 -1.24 4.05 24.04
CA GLN A 146 0.19 4.15 24.23
C GLN A 146 0.84 2.78 23.98
N ILE A 147 1.29 2.56 22.76
CA ILE A 147 2.03 1.35 22.41
C ILE A 147 3.45 1.49 22.99
N GLY A 148 3.85 0.50 23.80
CA GLY A 148 5.18 0.49 24.41
C GLY A 148 6.29 0.54 23.36
N GLU A 149 7.35 1.29 23.66
CA GLU A 149 8.49 1.52 22.75
C GLU A 149 9.06 0.22 22.19
N GLY A 150 9.22 -0.80 23.04
CA GLY A 150 9.75 -2.11 22.64
C GLY A 150 8.86 -2.84 21.62
N VAL A 151 7.53 -2.70 21.74
CA VAL A 151 6.58 -3.29 20.78
C VAL A 151 6.70 -2.58 19.43
N ARG A 152 6.76 -1.25 19.45
CA ARG A 152 6.93 -0.46 18.22
C ARG A 152 8.25 -0.77 17.52
N GLN A 153 9.35 -0.86 18.27
CA GLN A 153 10.65 -1.25 17.70
C GLN A 153 10.62 -2.67 17.14
N GLY A 154 9.96 -3.61 17.82
CA GLY A 154 9.72 -4.97 17.29
C GLY A 154 8.97 -4.94 15.95
N LEU A 155 7.89 -4.15 15.86
CA LEU A 155 7.14 -3.96 14.62
C LEU A 155 7.99 -3.38 13.50
N VAL A 156 8.85 -2.39 13.78
CA VAL A 156 9.78 -1.82 12.80
C VAL A 156 10.71 -2.90 12.24
N TRP A 157 11.38 -3.66 13.11
CA TRP A 157 12.33 -4.70 12.68
C TRP A 157 11.65 -5.82 11.89
N ILE A 158 10.47 -6.27 12.32
CA ILE A 158 9.69 -7.27 11.59
C ILE A 158 9.28 -6.73 10.22
N THR A 159 8.81 -5.47 10.15
CA THR A 159 8.41 -4.82 8.90
C THR A 159 9.58 -4.74 7.92
N VAL A 160 10.74 -4.32 8.40
CA VAL A 160 11.97 -4.22 7.59
C VAL A 160 12.39 -5.60 7.09
N PHE A 161 12.45 -6.59 7.97
CA PHE A 161 12.82 -7.95 7.63
C PHE A 161 11.90 -8.52 6.54
N LEU A 162 10.59 -8.43 6.72
CA LEU A 162 9.61 -8.90 5.74
C LEU A 162 9.72 -8.13 4.42
N THR A 163 9.94 -6.81 4.47
CA THR A 163 10.11 -5.98 3.27
C THR A 163 11.32 -6.43 2.45
N ILE A 164 12.45 -6.68 3.12
CA ILE A 164 13.67 -7.17 2.46
C ILE A 164 13.43 -8.55 1.86
N VAL A 165 12.89 -9.50 2.63
CA VAL A 165 12.59 -10.86 2.17
C VAL A 165 11.63 -10.84 0.97
N SER A 166 10.59 -10.01 1.03
CA SER A 166 9.65 -9.85 -0.08
C SER A 166 10.30 -9.24 -1.31
N GLY A 167 11.18 -8.24 -1.14
CA GLY A 167 11.92 -7.63 -2.25
C GLY A 167 12.79 -8.65 -2.97
N PHE A 168 13.60 -9.42 -2.23
CA PHE A 168 14.42 -10.49 -2.79
C PHE A 168 13.57 -11.55 -3.51
N HIS A 169 12.46 -11.97 -2.91
CA HIS A 169 11.55 -12.94 -3.52
C HIS A 169 11.06 -12.46 -4.90
N TYR A 170 10.64 -11.19 -5.03
CA TYR A 170 10.18 -10.67 -6.32
C TYR A 170 11.29 -10.51 -7.34
N ILE A 171 12.48 -10.04 -6.94
CA ILE A 171 13.62 -9.94 -7.84
C ILE A 171 13.96 -11.34 -8.39
N HIS A 172 14.03 -12.34 -7.52
CA HIS A 172 14.32 -13.72 -7.92
C HIS A 172 13.24 -14.30 -8.84
N THR A 173 11.96 -14.08 -8.54
CA THR A 173 10.86 -14.48 -9.42
C THR A 173 10.94 -13.78 -10.77
N GLY A 174 11.22 -12.47 -10.79
CA GLY A 174 11.35 -11.70 -12.02
C GLY A 174 12.51 -12.17 -12.90
N LEU A 175 13.68 -12.43 -12.30
CA LEU A 175 14.86 -12.94 -13.00
C LEU A 175 14.64 -14.33 -13.59
N ARG A 176 13.87 -15.21 -12.92
CA ARG A 176 13.52 -16.54 -13.46
C ARG A 176 12.56 -16.49 -14.64
N LEU A 177 11.79 -15.41 -14.79
CA LEU A 177 10.84 -15.23 -15.88
C LEU A 177 11.47 -14.56 -17.10
N MET A 178 12.64 -13.93 -16.93
CA MET A 178 13.40 -13.37 -18.04
C MET A 178 14.10 -14.51 -18.81
N PRO A 179 13.97 -14.56 -20.15
CA PRO A 179 14.60 -15.57 -21.00
C PRO A 179 16.11 -15.40 -21.12
#